data_AF-A0A934HCJ4-F1
#
_entry.id   AF-A0A934HCJ4-F1
#
_cell.length_a   1.000
_cell.length_b   1.000
_cell.length_c   1.000
_cell.angle_alpha   90.00
_cell.angle_beta   90.00
_cell.angle_gamma   90.00
#
_symmetry.space_group_name_H-M   'P 1'
#
loop_
_entity.id
_entity.type
_entity.pdbx_description
1 polymer ?
#
loop_
_entity_poly.entity_id
_entity_poly.type
_entity_poly.pdbx_seq_one_letter_code
_entity_poly.pdbx_strand_id
1 'polypeptide(L)'
;MTERIEQMRTLRDAKVKPHLEQYAPVWIVSEVANLNDDSLQFNVVFYHSYYGWVNRRYRFDAFNSVLYHQGQTAMSEQEALDLTQKKPYLGAETINTVDSYGG
;
A
#
# COMPACT_ATOMS: atom_id res chain seq x y z
N MET A 1 -21.05 8.70 -9.00
CA MET A 1 -20.68 7.67 -7.99
C MET A 1 -19.18 7.39 -8.02
N THR A 2 -18.63 7.05 -9.18
CA THR A 2 -17.19 6.75 -9.38
C THR A 2 -16.27 7.94 -9.06
N GLU A 3 -16.65 9.17 -9.45
CA GLU A 3 -15.84 10.37 -9.22
C GLU A 3 -15.52 10.64 -7.73
N ARG A 4 -16.50 10.47 -6.84
CA ARG A 4 -16.29 10.63 -5.39
C ARG A 4 -15.31 9.59 -4.85
N ILE A 5 -15.37 8.35 -5.35
CA ILE A 5 -14.43 7.28 -4.96
C ILE A 5 -13.02 7.62 -5.47
N GLU A 6 -12.88 8.08 -6.70
CA GLU A 6 -11.58 8.53 -7.24
C GLU A 6 -10.99 9.71 -6.46
N GLN A 7 -11.82 10.64 -6.02
CA GLN A 7 -11.38 11.73 -5.14
C GLN A 7 -10.88 11.18 -3.80
N MET A 8 -11.62 10.27 -3.17
CA MET A 8 -11.17 9.62 -1.93
C MET A 8 -9.87 8.84 -2.12
N ARG A 9 -9.70 8.16 -3.26
CA ARG A 9 -8.46 7.45 -3.62
C ARG A 9 -7.29 8.41 -3.75
N THR A 10 -7.51 9.56 -4.38
CA THR A 10 -6.48 10.60 -4.52
C THR A 10 -6.03 11.11 -3.14
N LEU A 11 -6.98 11.39 -2.25
CA LEU A 11 -6.70 11.83 -0.88
C LEU A 11 -5.98 10.74 -0.07
N ARG A 12 -6.42 9.49 -0.19
CA ARG A 12 -5.76 8.34 0.41
C ARG A 12 -4.32 8.25 -0.08
N ASP A 13 -4.09 8.28 -1.40
CA ASP A 13 -2.78 8.13 -1.99
C ASP A 13 -1.78 9.18 -1.47
N ALA A 14 -2.22 10.43 -1.35
CA ALA A 14 -1.42 11.51 -0.79
C ALA A 14 -1.00 11.25 0.67
N LYS A 15 -1.83 10.55 1.45
CA LYS A 15 -1.53 10.20 2.85
C LYS A 15 -0.75 8.90 2.99
N VAL A 16 -1.11 7.90 2.19
CA VAL A 16 -0.69 6.50 2.34
C VAL A 16 0.66 6.24 1.68
N LYS A 17 0.95 6.84 0.51
CA LYS A 17 2.21 6.59 -0.20
C LYS A 17 3.43 6.97 0.64
N PRO A 18 3.54 8.19 1.22
CA PRO A 18 4.68 8.54 2.05
C PRO A 18 4.80 7.66 3.32
N HIS A 19 3.66 7.24 3.90
CA HIS A 19 3.67 6.37 5.07
C HIS A 19 4.24 4.97 4.76
N LEU A 20 3.92 4.45 3.57
CA LEU A 20 4.26 3.09 3.15
C LEU A 20 5.55 3.00 2.33
N GLU A 21 6.18 4.12 1.97
CA GLU A 21 7.41 4.18 1.18
C GLU A 21 8.55 3.36 1.78
N GLN A 22 8.71 3.41 3.10
CA GLN A 22 9.69 2.60 3.84
C GLN A 22 9.51 1.08 3.69
N TYR A 23 8.33 0.64 3.23
CA TYR A 23 7.99 -0.77 3.03
C TYR A 23 7.92 -1.15 1.55
N ALA A 24 8.28 -0.24 0.65
CA ALA A 24 8.23 -0.51 -0.77
C ALA A 24 9.13 -1.70 -1.16
N PRO A 25 8.69 -2.59 -2.07
CA PRO A 25 7.44 -2.52 -2.83
C PRO A 25 6.17 -2.89 -2.02
N VAL A 26 5.06 -2.23 -2.34
CA VAL A 26 3.75 -2.42 -1.69
C VAL A 26 2.65 -2.66 -2.72
N TRP A 27 1.73 -3.57 -2.42
CA TRP A 27 0.56 -3.86 -3.25
C TRP A 27 -0.72 -3.62 -2.47
N ILE A 28 -1.72 -2.98 -3.10
CA ILE A 28 -3.10 -2.99 -2.59
C ILE A 28 -3.79 -4.25 -3.14
N VAL A 29 -4.25 -5.12 -2.25
CA VAL A 29 -4.84 -6.42 -2.63
C VAL A 29 -6.37 -6.45 -2.52
N SER A 30 -6.95 -5.52 -1.76
CA SER A 30 -8.39 -5.31 -1.71
C SER A 30 -8.70 -3.87 -1.29
N GLU A 31 -9.85 -3.37 -1.73
CA GLU A 31 -10.37 -2.06 -1.37
C GLU A 31 -11.90 -2.08 -1.40
N VAL A 32 -12.54 -1.48 -0.41
CA VAL A 32 -13.97 -1.26 -0.33
C VAL A 32 -14.23 0.19 0.07
N ALA A 33 -15.05 0.89 -0.72
CA ALA A 33 -15.47 2.25 -0.42
C ALA A 33 -16.77 2.25 0.38
N ASN A 34 -16.80 3.03 1.47
CA ASN A 34 -18.01 3.35 2.22
C ASN A 34 -18.33 4.84 2.04
N LEU A 35 -19.33 5.13 1.21
CA LEU A 35 -19.75 6.48 0.84
C LEU A 35 -20.52 7.22 1.94
N ASN A 36 -21.09 6.50 2.90
CA ASN A 36 -21.83 7.12 4.00
C ASN A 36 -20.87 7.81 4.98
N ASP A 37 -19.68 7.22 5.16
CA ASP A 37 -18.67 7.69 6.10
C ASP A 37 -17.45 8.33 5.40
N ASP A 38 -17.52 8.55 4.08
CA ASP A 38 -16.39 9.01 3.25
C ASP A 38 -15.08 8.27 3.57
N SER A 39 -15.13 6.94 3.59
CA SER A 39 -13.97 6.13 3.97
C SER A 39 -13.66 5.01 3.00
N LEU A 40 -12.36 4.70 2.90
CA LEU A 40 -11.83 3.58 2.14
C LEU A 40 -11.21 2.58 3.11
N GLN A 41 -11.73 1.34 3.13
CA GLN A 41 -11.06 0.23 3.81
C GLN A 41 -10.28 -0.56 2.77
N PHE A 42 -9.01 -0.82 3.03
CA PHE A 42 -8.15 -1.53 2.08
C PHE A 42 -7.07 -2.34 2.80
N ASN A 43 -6.61 -3.38 2.13
CA ASN A 43 -5.49 -4.18 2.59
C ASN A 43 -4.29 -3.95 1.69
N VAL A 44 -3.13 -3.78 2.32
CA VAL A 44 -1.84 -3.75 1.63
C VAL A 44 -1.01 -4.96 2.01
N VAL A 45 -0.19 -5.41 1.07
CA VAL A 45 0.82 -6.44 1.30
C VAL A 45 2.19 -5.87 0.97
N PHE A 46 3.16 -6.17 1.82
CA PHE A 46 4.57 -5.78 1.67
C PHE A 46 5.45 -6.67 2.56
N TYR A 47 6.77 -6.59 2.37
CA TYR A 47 7.73 -7.31 3.20
C TYR A 47 8.16 -6.44 4.39
N HIS A 48 8.04 -6.97 5.60
CA HIS A 48 8.47 -6.33 6.84
C HIS A 48 9.71 -7.02 7.39
N SER A 49 10.76 -6.25 7.71
CA SER A 49 12.06 -6.79 8.14
C SER A 49 12.00 -7.77 9.31
N TYR A 50 11.09 -7.55 10.26
CA TYR A 50 10.94 -8.42 11.44
C TYR A 50 9.86 -9.51 11.31
N TYR A 51 8.91 -9.36 10.37
CA TYR A 51 7.72 -10.23 10.31
C TYR A 51 7.57 -10.98 8.99
N GLY A 52 8.49 -10.77 8.04
CA GLY A 52 8.36 -11.27 6.68
C GLY A 52 7.20 -10.60 5.95
N TRP A 53 6.55 -11.35 5.05
CA TRP A 53 5.38 -10.86 4.32
C TRP A 53 4.20 -10.64 5.25
N VAL A 54 3.60 -9.45 5.18
CA VAL A 54 2.44 -9.09 5.99
C VAL A 54 1.30 -8.60 5.11
N ASN A 55 0.08 -8.95 5.49
CA ASN A 55 -1.15 -8.37 4.96
C ASN A 55 -1.72 -7.42 6.04
N ARG A 56 -1.65 -6.13 5.79
CA ARG A 56 -2.03 -5.08 6.74
C ARG A 56 -3.29 -4.37 6.30
N ARG A 57 -4.27 -4.27 7.21
CA ARG A 57 -5.54 -3.58 6.96
C ARG A 57 -5.47 -2.13 7.43
N TYR A 58 -6.00 -1.26 6.59
CA TYR A 58 -6.18 0.16 6.87
C TYR A 58 -7.61 0.62 6.61
N ARG A 59 -8.03 1.63 7.36
CA ARG A 59 -9.18 2.49 7.01
C ARG A 59 -8.67 3.91 6.84
N PHE A 60 -8.93 4.49 5.68
CA PHE A 60 -8.72 5.92 5.44
C PHE A 60 -10.06 6.65 5.53
N ASP A 61 -10.13 7.66 6.38
CA ASP A 61 -11.24 8.61 6.49
C ASP A 61 -10.88 9.84 5.65
N ALA A 62 -11.59 10.05 4.54
CA ALA A 62 -11.32 11.11 3.59
C ALA A 62 -11.80 12.49 4.07
N PHE A 63 -12.80 12.53 4.96
CA PHE A 63 -13.29 13.77 5.54
C PHE A 63 -12.28 14.36 6.53
N ASN A 64 -11.74 13.51 7.42
CA ASN A 64 -10.76 13.93 8.43
C ASN A 64 -9.31 13.79 7.96
N SER A 65 -9.07 13.18 6.78
CA SER A 65 -7.74 12.86 6.25
C SER A 65 -6.89 12.00 7.22
N VAL A 66 -7.53 11.05 7.90
CA VAL A 66 -6.88 10.17 8.90
C VAL A 66 -6.72 8.76 8.35
N LEU A 67 -5.55 8.17 8.57
CA LEU A 67 -5.24 6.79 8.25
C LEU A 67 -5.20 5.95 9.53
N TYR A 68 -6.11 5.00 9.67
CA TYR A 68 -6.19 4.09 10.80
C TYR A 68 -5.61 2.73 10.43
N HIS A 69 -4.64 2.25 11.22
CA HIS A 69 -4.18 0.86 11.16
C HIS A 69 -5.18 -0.04 11.92
N GLN A 70 -5.69 -1.07 11.25
CA GLN A 70 -6.72 -1.97 11.81
C GLN A 70 -6.21 -3.41 12.03
N GLY A 71 -4.89 -3.58 12.10
CA GLY A 71 -4.23 -4.87 12.32
C GLY A 71 -3.57 -5.45 11.07
N GLN A 72 -2.88 -6.55 11.27
CA GLN A 72 -2.15 -7.27 10.22
C GLN A 72 -2.12 -8.77 10.50
N THR A 73 -1.94 -9.57 9.44
CA THR A 73 -1.66 -11.00 9.51
C THR A 73 -0.38 -11.32 8.77
N ALA A 74 0.34 -12.36 9.20
CA ALA A 74 1.44 -12.92 8.41
C ALA A 74 0.90 -13.54 7.12
N MET A 75 1.71 -13.51 6.07
CA MET A 75 1.45 -14.14 4.78
C MET A 75 2.64 -15.05 4.44
N SER A 76 2.37 -16.20 3.83
CA SER A 76 3.44 -17.11 3.42
C SER A 76 4.19 -16.57 2.20
N GLU A 77 5.44 -16.97 2.01
CA GLU A 77 6.21 -16.61 0.82
C GLU A 77 5.56 -17.10 -0.47
N GLN A 78 4.92 -18.27 -0.44
CA GLN A 78 4.23 -18.83 -1.60
C GLN A 78 3.05 -17.97 -2.04
N GLU A 79 2.25 -17.46 -1.09
CA GLU A 79 1.16 -16.53 -1.39
C GLU A 79 1.67 -15.18 -1.89
N ALA A 80 2.81 -14.71 -1.37
CA ALA A 80 3.42 -13.47 -1.79
C ALA A 80 4.02 -13.55 -3.20
N LEU A 81 4.53 -14.72 -3.62
CA LEU A 81 5.16 -14.90 -4.92
C LEU A 81 4.23 -14.50 -6.08
N ASP A 82 2.98 -14.95 -6.05
CA ASP A 82 1.98 -14.63 -7.08
C ASP A 82 1.67 -13.12 -7.13
N LEU A 83 1.80 -12.44 -6.00
CA LEU A 83 1.61 -11.00 -5.90
C LEU A 83 2.78 -10.23 -6.50
N THR A 84 4.02 -10.70 -6.31
CA THR A 84 5.22 -10.03 -6.86
C THR A 84 5.25 -9.99 -8.38
N GLN A 85 4.49 -10.88 -9.05
CA GLN A 85 4.33 -10.87 -10.51
C GLN A 85 3.39 -9.76 -11.01
N LYS A 86 2.60 -9.15 -10.11
CA LYS A 86 1.71 -8.02 -10.44
C LYS A 86 2.43 -6.70 -10.22
N LYS A 87 2.02 -5.67 -10.98
CA LYS A 87 2.52 -4.31 -10.79
C LYS A 87 2.22 -3.83 -9.36
N PRO A 88 3.22 -3.38 -8.59
CA PRO A 88 2.99 -2.87 -7.24
C PRO A 88 2.21 -1.55 -7.29
N TYR A 89 1.45 -1.30 -6.23
CA TYR A 89 0.82 -0.01 -5.98
C TYR A 89 1.86 1.07 -5.69
N LEU A 90 2.92 0.70 -4.96
CA LEU A 90 4.11 1.52 -4.74
C LEU A 90 5.34 0.67 -5.06
N GLY A 91 6.11 1.06 -6.08
CA GLY A 91 7.38 0.40 -6.40
C GLY A 91 8.48 0.78 -5.40
N ALA A 92 9.49 -0.07 -5.25
CA ALA A 92 10.72 0.35 -4.57
C ALA A 92 11.46 1.34 -5.45
N GLU A 93 11.95 2.44 -4.87
CA GLU A 93 12.93 3.28 -5.55
C GLU A 93 14.21 2.46 -5.72
N THR A 94 14.46 1.97 -6.93
CA THR A 94 15.81 1.55 -7.31
C THR A 94 16.66 2.81 -7.33
N ILE A 95 17.49 3.02 -6.32
CA ILE A 95 18.64 3.91 -6.47
C ILE A 95 19.46 3.30 -7.61
N ASN A 96 19.37 3.90 -8.80
CA ASN A 96 20.28 3.61 -9.89
C ASN A 96 21.66 4.12 -9.46
N THR A 97 22.43 3.33 -8.69
CA THR A 97 23.89 3.50 -8.67
C THR A 97 24.44 2.90 -9.96
N VAL A 98 24.07 3.48 -11.10
CA VAL A 98 24.85 3.40 -12.33
C VAL A 98 25.93 4.47 -12.17
N ASP A 99 27.06 4.10 -11.56
CA ASP A 99 28.41 4.68 -11.79
C ASP A 99 29.43 4.11 -10.78
N SER A 100 29.67 2.80 -10.81
CA SER A 100 30.94 2.22 -10.33
C SER A 100 31.27 0.93 -11.07
N TYR A 101 31.33 1.02 -12.39
CA TYR A 101 32.24 0.20 -13.18
C TYR A 101 32.92 1.11 -14.20
N GLY A 102 34.10 1.61 -13.82
CA GLY A 102 34.93 2.41 -14.71
C GLY A 102 36.24 2.84 -14.04
N GLY A 103 37.28 2.02 -14.17
CA GLY A 103 38.69 2.38 -13.91
C GLY A 103 39.42 1.44 -12.97
#